data_AF-A0A3S3NAB9-F1
#
_entry.id   AF-A0A3S3NAB9-F1
#
_cell.length_a   1.000
_cell.length_b   1.000
_cell.length_c   1.000
_cell.angle_alpha   90.00
_cell.angle_beta   90.00
_cell.angle_gamma   90.00
#
_symmetry.space_group_name_H-M   'P 1'
#
loop_
_entity.id
_entity.type
_entity.pdbx_description
1 polymer ?
#
loop_
_entity_poly.entity_id
_entity_poly.type
_entity_poly.pdbx_seq_one_letter_code
_entity_poly.pdbx_strand_id
1 'polypeptide(L)'
;MEQETSSSCASPSDPILCPNNCGFFGNASNYNLCSKCYKDFLREKSHAITNTVVEKKGKVEEKCRQTFCSIHRFAEEHGCSFDYKKRGKDEITRDNPLVRKDKIQRF
;
A
#
# COMPACT_ATOMS: atom_id res chain seq x y z
N MET A 1 16.62 -51.64 -11.41
CA MET A 1 15.57 -51.62 -10.37
C MET A 1 14.71 -50.42 -10.71
N GLU A 2 13.83 -50.59 -11.68
CA GLU A 2 13.01 -49.52 -12.24
C GLU A 2 11.59 -50.07 -12.21
N GLN A 3 10.75 -49.47 -11.38
CA GLN A 3 9.33 -49.82 -11.30
C GLN A 3 8.56 -48.55 -11.60
N GLU A 4 8.16 -48.45 -12.85
CA GLU A 4 7.04 -47.63 -13.27
C GLU A 4 5.79 -48.51 -13.32
N THR A 5 4.71 -48.00 -12.73
CA THR A 5 3.27 -48.20 -13.03
C THR A 5 2.43 -48.38 -11.77
N SER A 6 1.79 -47.26 -11.40
CA SER A 6 0.39 -47.12 -10.97
C SER A 6 -0.26 -48.25 -10.16
N SER A 7 -0.50 -47.99 -8.87
CA SER A 7 -1.70 -48.49 -8.19
C SER A 7 -2.26 -47.41 -7.25
N SER A 8 -3.50 -47.04 -7.54
CA SER A 8 -4.30 -46.00 -6.93
C SER A 8 -4.64 -46.30 -5.46
N CYS A 9 -4.40 -45.34 -4.57
CA CYS A 9 -5.22 -45.15 -3.38
C CYS A 9 -5.82 -43.74 -3.43
N ALA A 10 -7.11 -43.66 -3.77
CA ALA A 10 -7.85 -42.40 -3.76
C ALA A 10 -7.96 -41.89 -2.31
N SER A 11 -7.09 -40.92 -1.97
CA SER A 11 -7.14 -40.17 -0.73
C SER A 11 -7.71 -38.78 -1.02
N PRO A 12 -8.66 -38.27 -0.24
CA PRO A 12 -9.32 -37.01 -0.54
C PRO A 12 -8.33 -35.84 -0.41
N SER A 13 -7.93 -35.30 -1.56
CA SER A 13 -7.27 -34.00 -1.76
C SER A 13 -5.90 -33.85 -1.08
N ASP A 14 -4.85 -34.36 -1.71
CA ASP A 14 -3.48 -33.98 -1.35
C ASP A 14 -3.36 -32.44 -1.34
N PRO A 15 -2.82 -31.83 -0.27
CA PRO A 15 -2.71 -30.38 -0.16
C PRO A 15 -1.95 -29.77 -1.34
N ILE A 16 -2.66 -29.00 -2.17
CA ILE A 16 -2.08 -28.37 -3.36
C ILE A 16 -1.04 -27.35 -2.90
N LEU A 17 0.21 -27.52 -3.31
CA LEU A 17 1.26 -26.54 -3.04
C LEU A 17 1.11 -25.34 -3.97
N CYS A 18 1.42 -24.14 -3.46
CA CYS A 18 1.42 -22.92 -4.26
C CYS A 18 2.37 -23.10 -5.48
N PRO A 19 1.88 -22.88 -6.72
CA PRO A 19 2.69 -23.02 -7.94
C PRO A 19 3.96 -22.16 -7.97
N ASN A 20 3.98 -21.07 -7.19
CA ASN A 20 5.16 -20.21 -7.05
C ASN A 20 6.25 -20.82 -6.16
N ASN A 21 6.15 -22.10 -5.81
CA ASN A 21 7.10 -22.88 -5.03
C ASN A 21 7.51 -22.22 -3.70
N CYS A 22 6.58 -21.50 -3.08
CA CYS A 22 6.85 -20.68 -1.89
C CYS A 22 6.80 -21.46 -0.57
N GLY A 23 6.62 -22.78 -0.62
CA GLY A 23 6.54 -23.64 0.57
C GLY A 23 5.21 -23.58 1.34
N PHE A 24 4.18 -22.91 0.81
CA PHE A 24 2.86 -22.83 1.43
C PHE A 24 1.80 -23.48 0.54
N PHE A 25 0.75 -24.02 1.16
CA PHE A 25 -0.40 -24.57 0.45
C PHE A 25 -1.22 -23.47 -0.25
N GLY A 26 -1.69 -23.78 -1.44
CA GLY A 26 -2.61 -23.00 -2.24
C GLY A 26 -4.07 -23.31 -1.94
N ASN A 27 -4.98 -22.43 -2.37
CA ASN A 27 -6.41 -22.65 -2.26
C ASN A 27 -7.06 -22.71 -3.65
N ALA A 28 -7.96 -23.66 -3.89
CA ALA A 28 -8.71 -23.73 -5.15
C ALA A 28 -9.45 -22.42 -5.48
N SER A 29 -9.95 -21.71 -4.46
CA SER A 29 -10.66 -20.44 -4.64
C SER A 29 -9.78 -19.25 -5.07
N ASN A 30 -8.46 -19.36 -4.95
CA ASN A 30 -7.52 -18.28 -5.27
C ASN A 30 -6.48 -18.68 -6.34
N TYR A 31 -6.91 -19.53 -7.28
CA TYR A 31 -6.09 -20.10 -8.36
C TYR A 31 -4.94 -20.98 -7.85
N ASN A 32 -5.14 -21.68 -6.73
CA ASN A 32 -4.12 -22.49 -6.05
C ASN A 32 -2.92 -21.69 -5.54
N LEU A 33 -3.04 -20.37 -5.33
CA LEU A 33 -1.96 -19.56 -4.76
C LEU A 33 -2.02 -19.57 -3.23
N CYS A 34 -0.89 -19.40 -2.55
CA CYS A 34 -0.92 -19.09 -1.13
C CYS A 34 -1.47 -17.66 -0.90
N SER A 35 -1.90 -17.36 0.32
CA SER A 35 -2.43 -16.02 0.67
C SER A 35 -1.48 -14.87 0.37
N LYS A 36 -0.16 -15.11 0.40
CA LYS A 36 0.86 -14.09 0.06
C LYS A 36 0.96 -13.90 -1.45
N CYS A 37 1.15 -14.98 -2.20
CA CYS A 37 1.24 -14.94 -3.65
C CYS A 37 -0.05 -14.44 -4.30
N TYR A 38 -1.22 -14.74 -3.72
CA TYR A 38 -2.49 -14.22 -4.23
C TYR A 38 -2.58 -12.69 -4.08
N LYS A 39 -2.08 -12.12 -2.97
CA LYS A 39 -1.98 -10.66 -2.82
C LYS A 39 -1.01 -10.03 -3.81
N ASP A 40 0.12 -10.70 -4.09
CA ASP A 40 1.08 -10.27 -5.14
C ASP A 40 0.40 -10.24 -6.52
N PHE A 41 -0.33 -11.30 -6.86
CA PHE A 41 -1.09 -11.41 -8.11
C PHE A 41 -2.19 -10.34 -8.25
N LEU A 42 -2.92 -10.05 -7.17
CA LEU A 42 -3.93 -8.97 -7.17
C LEU A 42 -3.29 -7.59 -7.37
N ARG A 43 -2.10 -7.35 -6.78
CA ARG A 43 -1.35 -6.11 -7.02
C ARG A 43 -0.94 -5.99 -8.49
N GLU A 44 -0.39 -7.04 -9.09
CA GLU A 44 0.01 -7.04 -10.50
C GLU A 44 -1.17 -6.73 -11.43
N LYS A 45 -2.34 -7.34 -11.19
CA LYS A 45 -3.57 -7.03 -11.93
C LYS A 45 -4.03 -5.57 -11.78
N SER A 46 -3.80 -4.95 -10.62
CA SER A 46 -4.15 -3.54 -10.40
C SER A 46 -3.17 -2.56 -11.08
N HIS A 47 -1.90 -2.94 -11.22
CA HIS A 47 -0.88 -2.10 -11.88
C HIS A 47 -0.96 -2.08 -13.40
N ALA A 48 -1.68 -3.04 -14.01
CA ALA A 48 -1.99 -2.99 -15.43
C ALA A 48 -3.00 -1.87 -15.80
N ILE A 49 -3.76 -1.35 -14.82
CA ILE A 49 -4.80 -0.32 -15.01
C ILE A 49 -4.39 1.01 -14.34
N THR A 50 -3.17 1.49 -14.55
CA THR A 50 -2.80 2.88 -14.10
C THR A 50 -2.01 3.68 -15.13
N ASN A 51 -1.81 3.18 -16.35
CA ASN A 51 -1.02 3.89 -17.38
C ASN A 51 -1.80 4.84 -18.28
N THR A 52 -3.05 5.19 -17.95
CA THR A 52 -3.80 6.20 -18.69
C THR A 52 -4.50 7.16 -17.74
N VAL A 53 -3.99 8.40 -17.71
CA VAL A 53 -4.58 9.60 -17.07
C VAL A 53 -4.37 9.73 -15.55
N VAL A 54 -3.16 10.09 -15.14
CA VAL A 54 -2.98 10.86 -13.91
C VAL A 54 -3.10 12.33 -14.27
N GLU A 55 -4.29 12.88 -14.08
CA GLU A 55 -4.48 14.33 -14.04
C GLU A 55 -3.57 14.95 -12.98
N LYS A 56 -2.98 16.08 -13.32
CA LYS A 56 -2.16 16.95 -12.47
C LYS A 56 -2.81 17.16 -11.09
N LYS A 57 -2.48 16.32 -10.11
CA LYS A 57 -2.61 16.67 -8.69
C LYS A 57 -1.28 17.22 -8.25
N GLY A 58 -1.33 18.45 -7.75
CA GLY A 58 -0.19 19.23 -7.28
C GLY A 58 0.76 18.37 -6.44
N LYS A 59 2.05 18.56 -6.72
CA LYS A 59 3.20 17.98 -6.04
C LYS A 59 2.89 17.70 -4.57
N VAL A 60 2.56 16.46 -4.25
CA VAL A 60 2.60 15.98 -2.87
C VAL A 60 4.08 15.93 -2.53
N GLU A 61 4.57 16.97 -1.87
CA GLU A 61 5.90 16.96 -1.32
C GLU A 61 5.92 15.86 -0.26
N GLU A 62 6.56 14.78 -0.68
CA GLU A 62 6.53 13.49 -0.02
C GLU A 62 7.25 13.63 1.32
N LYS A 63 6.49 13.54 2.42
CA LYS A 63 7.02 13.39 3.78
C LYS A 63 8.23 12.45 3.74
N CYS A 64 9.23 12.65 4.60
CA CYS A 64 10.38 11.74 4.71
C CYS A 64 9.91 10.27 4.65
N ARG A 65 10.10 9.60 3.50
CA ARG A 65 9.59 8.24 3.24
C ARG A 65 10.53 7.15 3.76
N GLN A 66 11.52 7.55 4.54
CA GLN A 66 12.46 6.65 5.20
C GLN A 66 11.76 5.95 6.37
N THR A 67 12.04 4.65 6.52
CA THR A 67 11.48 3.85 7.61
C THR A 67 12.42 3.95 8.79
N PHE A 68 11.95 4.54 9.89
CA PHE A 68 12.73 4.76 11.10
C PHE A 68 12.21 3.89 12.25
N CYS A 69 13.10 3.47 13.13
CA CYS A 69 12.72 2.90 14.43
C CYS A 69 12.10 3.97 15.33
N SER A 70 11.41 3.57 16.41
CA SER A 70 10.63 4.48 17.25
C SER A 70 11.40 5.69 17.78
N ILE A 71 12.70 5.53 18.04
CA ILE A 71 13.57 6.62 18.50
C ILE A 71 13.96 7.60 17.39
N HIS A 72 14.15 7.15 16.14
CA HIS A 72 14.58 8.00 15.02
C HIS A 72 13.41 8.50 14.16
N ARG A 73 12.17 8.19 14.57
CA ARG A 73 10.95 8.62 13.87
C ARG A 73 10.74 10.14 13.95
N PHE A 74 11.31 10.79 14.95
CA PHE A 74 11.24 12.25 15.12
C PHE A 74 12.14 12.95 14.09
N ALA A 75 11.67 14.07 13.53
CA ALA A 75 12.32 14.80 12.45
C ALA A 75 13.73 15.30 12.81
N GLU A 76 13.93 15.63 14.08
CA GLU A 76 15.18 16.17 14.62
C GLU A 76 16.29 15.11 14.66
N GLU A 77 15.92 13.86 14.93
CA GLU A 77 16.84 12.74 15.15
C GLU A 77 17.45 12.19 13.85
N HIS A 78 16.82 12.43 12.70
CA HIS A 78 17.31 11.97 11.40
C HIS A 78 17.66 13.11 10.42
N GLY A 79 17.73 14.35 10.91
CA GLY A 79 18.04 15.51 10.06
C GLY A 79 17.04 15.66 8.92
N CYS A 80 15.74 15.57 9.22
CA CYS A 80 14.69 15.64 8.21
C CYS A 80 14.75 16.97 7.44
N SER A 81 14.87 16.89 6.11
CA SER A 81 14.87 18.06 5.22
C SER A 81 13.45 18.59 4.92
N PHE A 82 12.42 17.96 5.47
CA PHE A 82 11.03 18.32 5.21
C PHE A 82 10.58 19.50 6.09
N ASP A 83 10.02 20.56 5.47
CA ASP A 83 9.52 21.72 6.20
C ASP A 83 8.08 21.51 6.73
N TYR A 84 8.00 20.93 7.93
CA TYR A 84 6.73 20.71 8.63
C TYR A 84 6.00 22.03 8.96
N LYS A 85 6.73 23.12 9.20
CA LYS A 85 6.14 24.41 9.61
C LYS A 85 5.41 25.06 8.45
N LYS A 86 6.05 25.09 7.27
CA LYS A 86 5.44 25.62 6.05
C LYS A 86 4.19 24.83 5.67
N ARG A 87 4.27 23.49 5.62
CA ARG A 87 3.09 22.67 5.32
C ARG A 87 1.94 22.92 6.29
N GLY A 88 2.21 22.97 7.60
CA GLY A 88 1.17 23.23 8.60
C GLY A 88 0.49 24.57 8.39
N LYS A 89 1.25 25.62 8.06
CA LYS A 89 0.68 26.94 7.73
C LYS A 89 -0.14 26.92 6.45
N ASP A 90 0.35 26.24 5.40
CA ASP A 90 -0.34 26.16 4.12
C ASP A 90 -1.67 25.41 4.26
N GLU A 91 -1.72 24.37 5.08
CA GLU A 91 -2.94 23.60 5.41
C GLU A 91 -3.94 24.45 6.20
N ILE A 92 -3.50 25.10 7.28
CA ILE A 92 -4.36 26.01 8.06
C ILE A 92 -4.89 27.15 7.18
N THR A 93 -4.04 27.75 6.35
CA THR A 93 -4.43 28.86 5.47
C THR A 93 -5.46 28.43 4.43
N ARG A 94 -5.33 27.21 3.91
CA ARG A 94 -6.28 26.63 2.96
C ARG A 94 -7.64 26.35 3.61
N ASP A 95 -7.62 25.89 4.86
CA ASP A 95 -8.83 25.38 5.52
C ASP A 95 -9.52 26.43 6.41
N ASN A 96 -8.87 27.56 6.73
CA ASN A 96 -9.46 28.60 7.56
C ASN A 96 -10.58 29.33 6.79
N PRO A 97 -11.86 29.18 7.20
CA PRO A 97 -12.96 29.89 6.56
C PRO A 97 -12.80 31.40 6.81
N LEU A 98 -12.92 32.19 5.75
CA LEU A 98 -12.80 33.65 5.84
C LEU A 98 -14.02 34.24 6.54
N VAL A 99 -13.91 34.48 7.84
CA VAL A 99 -14.93 35.20 8.61
C VAL A 99 -14.79 36.70 8.34
N ARG A 100 -15.53 37.20 7.36
CA ARG A 100 -15.70 38.64 7.13
C ARG A 100 -17.04 39.06 7.72
N LYS A 101 -17.02 39.90 8.76
CA LYS A 101 -18.21 40.59 9.25
C LYS A 101 -18.22 42.02 8.73
N ASP A 102 -19.39 42.52 8.42
CA ASP A 102 -19.55 43.92 8.08
C ASP A 102 -19.18 44.81 9.26
N LYS A 103 -18.62 45.99 8.95
CA LYS A 103 -18.32 46.98 9.97
C LYS A 103 -19.65 47.47 10.55
N ILE A 104 -19.87 47.21 11.83
CA ILE A 104 -21.05 47.69 12.56
C ILE A 104 -21.00 49.22 12.53
N GLN A 105 -22.00 49.83 11.89
CA GLN A 105 -22.20 51.27 11.98
C GLN A 105 -22.79 51.58 13.36
N ARG A 106 -22.13 52.48 14.07
CA ARG A 106 -22.54 52.94 15.40
C ARG A 106 -23.44 54.17 15.19
N PHE A 107 -24.69 54.08 15.63
CA PHE A 107 -25.65 55.18 15.63
C PHE A 107 -25.50 56.03 16.88
#